data_AF-A0A554VF53-F1
#
_entry.id   AF-A0A554VF53-F1
#
_cell.length_a   1.000
_cell.length_b   1.000
_cell.length_c   1.000
_cell.angle_alpha   90.00
_cell.angle_beta   90.00
_cell.angle_gamma   90.00
#
_symmetry.space_group_name_H-M   'P 1'
#
loop_
_entity.id
_entity.type
_entity.pdbx_description
1 polymer ?
#
loop_
_entity_poly.entity_id
_entity_poly.type
_entity_poly.pdbx_seq_one_letter_code
_entity_poly.pdbx_strand_id
1 'polypeptide(L)'
;MNNYKLTFIGFVVSMFIYIGCIILELDLFEKFVALLASLEQFEFDEIIIPIVVFFIFLFIDTARKSKEIKMENAKLNIYKAMLSSSHHILNTFIYQMNIFKITAEETPGFDKKVLVFYEEIIDNASHQINSLSNLTNIDELSIRASVMGQECLI
;
A
#
# COMPACT_ATOMS: atom_id res chain seq x y z
N MET A 1 8.61 15.77 -7.61
CA MET A 1 8.54 16.53 -8.88
C MET A 1 8.57 15.59 -10.11
N ASN A 2 7.75 14.52 -10.13
CA ASN A 2 7.83 13.43 -11.13
C ASN A 2 6.54 13.26 -11.96
N ASN A 3 5.52 14.09 -11.71
CA ASN A 3 4.15 13.85 -12.20
C ASN A 3 3.91 14.30 -13.65
N TYR A 4 4.83 15.07 -14.25
CA TYR A 4 4.67 15.62 -15.60
C TYR A 4 5.53 14.92 -16.65
N LYS A 5 6.25 13.83 -16.30
CA LYS A 5 7.13 13.12 -17.24
C LYS A 5 6.38 12.63 -18.48
N LEU A 6 5.21 12.05 -18.29
CA LEU A 6 4.35 11.58 -19.38
C LEU A 6 3.83 12.74 -20.24
N THR A 7 3.40 13.83 -19.63
CA THR A 7 2.95 15.03 -20.34
C THR A 7 4.08 15.65 -21.16
N PHE A 8 5.30 15.69 -20.61
CA PHE A 8 6.47 16.22 -21.31
C PHE A 8 6.89 15.32 -22.48
N ILE A 9 6.90 13.99 -22.29
CA ILE A 9 7.14 13.04 -23.38
C ILE A 9 6.10 13.21 -24.48
N GLY A 10 4.81 13.30 -24.12
CA GLY A 10 3.73 13.53 -25.08
C GLY A 10 3.89 14.85 -25.83
N PHE A 11 4.30 15.92 -25.15
CA PHE A 11 4.58 17.22 -25.78
C PHE A 11 5.74 17.14 -26.77
N VAL A 12 6.85 16.52 -26.38
CA VAL A 12 8.02 16.35 -27.25
C VAL A 12 7.66 15.53 -28.49
N VAL A 13 6.96 14.42 -28.32
CA VAL A 13 6.50 13.56 -29.44
C VAL A 13 5.56 14.33 -30.37
N SER A 14 4.58 15.07 -29.82
CA SER A 14 3.65 15.90 -30.60
C SER A 14 4.40 16.95 -31.43
N MET A 15 5.37 17.63 -30.82
CA MET A 15 6.17 18.64 -31.49
C MET A 15 7.04 18.05 -32.61
N PHE A 16 7.63 16.87 -32.40
CA PHE A 16 8.38 16.16 -33.44
C PHE A 16 7.49 15.73 -34.62
N ILE A 17 6.30 15.18 -34.33
CA ILE A 17 5.33 14.80 -35.38
C ILE A 17 4.93 16.03 -36.19
N TYR A 18 4.60 17.14 -35.52
CA TYR A 18 4.19 18.38 -36.18
C TYR A 18 5.29 18.95 -37.09
N ILE A 19 6.53 19.02 -36.59
CA ILE A 19 7.68 19.46 -37.39
C ILE A 19 7.92 18.51 -38.57
N GLY A 20 7.80 17.20 -38.34
CA GLY A 20 7.90 16.19 -39.39
C GLY A 20 6.86 16.38 -40.51
N CYS A 21 5.61 16.72 -40.15
CA CYS A 21 4.56 17.02 -41.13
C CYS A 21 4.93 18.20 -42.03
N ILE A 22 5.46 19.27 -41.43
CA ILE A 22 5.84 20.48 -42.16
C ILE A 22 7.00 20.20 -43.11
N ILE A 23 8.05 19.52 -42.64
CA ILE A 23 9.26 19.26 -43.45
C ILE A 23 8.96 18.32 -44.62
N LEU A 24 8.10 17.32 -44.41
CA LEU A 24 7.80 16.30 -45.40
C LEU A 24 6.58 16.65 -46.27
N GLU A 25 5.98 17.83 -46.08
CA GLU A 25 4.70 18.24 -46.69
C GLU A 25 3.63 17.13 -46.59
N LEU A 26 3.63 16.42 -45.46
CA LEU A 26 2.71 15.33 -45.22
C LEU A 26 1.42 15.89 -44.64
N ASP A 27 0.38 15.95 -45.46
CA ASP A 27 -0.99 16.08 -44.98
C ASP A 27 -1.45 14.77 -44.30
N LEU A 28 -0.91 14.53 -43.09
CA LEU A 28 -1.23 13.34 -42.29
C LEU A 28 -2.74 13.22 -42.04
N PHE A 29 -3.43 14.34 -41.89
CA PHE A 29 -4.89 14.34 -41.70
C PHE A 29 -5.61 13.82 -42.94
N GLU A 30 -5.25 14.31 -44.14
CA GLU A 30 -5.85 13.85 -45.38
C GLU A 30 -5.50 12.38 -45.67
N LYS A 31 -4.26 11.96 -45.41
CA LYS A 31 -3.86 10.55 -45.51
C LYS A 31 -4.59 9.65 -44.50
N PHE A 32 -4.86 10.15 -43.29
CA PHE A 32 -5.64 9.43 -42.29
C PHE A 32 -7.11 9.31 -42.71
N VAL A 33 -7.70 10.36 -43.27
CA VAL A 33 -9.07 10.33 -43.84
C VAL A 33 -9.13 9.38 -45.03
N ALA A 34 -8.16 9.40 -45.93
CA ALA A 34 -8.07 8.47 -47.06
C ALA A 34 -7.89 7.01 -46.59
N LEU A 35 -7.13 6.80 -45.50
CA LEU A 35 -7.00 5.48 -44.88
C LEU A 35 -8.33 5.02 -44.28
N LEU A 36 -9.05 5.87 -43.56
CA LEU A 36 -10.38 5.55 -43.05
C LEU A 36 -11.36 5.22 -44.17
N ALA A 37 -11.36 5.99 -45.26
CA ALA A 37 -12.17 5.71 -46.45
C ALA A 37 -11.78 4.38 -47.12
N SER A 38 -10.49 4.00 -47.09
CA SER A 38 -10.06 2.69 -47.57
C SER A 38 -10.49 1.54 -46.66
N LEU A 39 -10.62 1.77 -45.34
CA LEU A 39 -11.11 0.78 -44.38
C LEU A 39 -12.62 0.55 -44.48
N GLU A 40 -13.38 1.55 -44.95
CA GLU A 40 -14.81 1.43 -45.26
C GLU A 40 -15.06 0.36 -46.34
N GLN A 41 -14.15 0.20 -47.31
CA GLN A 41 -14.26 -0.86 -48.34
C GLN A 41 -14.13 -2.28 -47.79
N PHE A 42 -13.60 -2.43 -46.57
CA PHE A 42 -13.41 -3.71 -45.91
C PHE A 42 -14.42 -3.96 -44.78
N GLU A 43 -15.43 -3.07 -44.60
CA GLU A 43 -16.42 -3.14 -43.52
C GLU A 43 -15.78 -3.23 -42.10
N PHE A 44 -14.54 -2.73 -41.95
CA PHE A 44 -13.85 -2.76 -40.67
C PHE A 44 -14.48 -1.85 -39.62
N ASP A 45 -15.32 -0.90 -40.03
CA ASP A 45 -16.09 -0.02 -39.15
C ASP A 45 -16.97 -0.82 -38.17
N GLU A 46 -17.54 -1.94 -38.60
CA GLU A 46 -18.34 -2.83 -37.75
C GLU A 46 -17.52 -3.49 -36.63
N ILE A 47 -16.23 -3.75 -36.85
CA ILE A 47 -15.32 -4.36 -35.86
C ILE A 47 -14.61 -3.30 -35.01
N ILE A 48 -14.29 -2.13 -35.59
CA ILE A 48 -13.61 -1.03 -34.90
C ILE A 48 -14.44 -0.51 -33.72
N ILE A 49 -15.76 -0.36 -33.88
CA ILE A 49 -16.63 0.15 -32.81
C ILE A 49 -16.61 -0.77 -31.57
N PRO A 50 -16.88 -2.09 -31.67
CA PRO A 50 -16.74 -3.02 -30.56
C PRO A 50 -15.34 -3.01 -29.91
N ILE A 51 -14.28 -2.93 -30.72
CA ILE A 51 -12.90 -2.88 -30.21
C ILE A 51 -12.66 -1.61 -29.38
N VAL A 52 -13.07 -0.44 -29.89
CA VAL A 52 -12.92 0.83 -29.18
C VAL A 52 -13.70 0.80 -27.86
N VAL A 53 -14.94 0.31 -27.89
CA VAL A 53 -15.78 0.16 -26.68
C VAL A 53 -15.08 -0.76 -25.67
N PHE A 54 -14.58 -1.92 -26.10
CA PHE A 54 -13.83 -2.85 -25.25
C PHE A 54 -12.61 -2.19 -24.59
N PHE A 55 -11.80 -1.46 -25.36
CA PHE A 55 -10.62 -0.77 -24.82
C PHE A 55 -10.96 0.35 -23.84
N ILE A 56 -12.06 1.08 -24.06
CA ILE A 56 -12.56 2.08 -23.10
C ILE A 56 -12.89 1.41 -21.76
N PHE A 57 -13.64 0.31 -21.78
CA PHE A 57 -13.97 -0.42 -20.56
C PHE A 57 -12.74 -1.01 -19.87
N LEU A 58 -11.79 -1.57 -20.64
CA LEU A 58 -10.51 -2.08 -20.12
C LEU A 58 -9.71 -0.96 -19.44
N PHE A 59 -9.65 0.22 -20.06
CA PHE A 59 -8.96 1.38 -19.50
C PHE A 59 -9.61 1.84 -18.19
N ILE A 60 -10.94 1.92 -18.15
CA ILE A 60 -11.68 2.28 -16.93
C ILE A 60 -11.44 1.25 -15.81
N ASP A 61 -11.50 -0.05 -16.10
CA ASP A 61 -11.26 -1.10 -15.11
C ASP A 61 -9.84 -1.04 -14.54
N THR A 62 -8.84 -0.88 -15.41
CA THR A 62 -7.44 -0.74 -15.01
C THR A 62 -7.20 0.50 -14.16
N ALA A 63 -7.82 1.63 -14.53
CA ALA A 63 -7.73 2.87 -13.76
C ALA A 63 -8.37 2.73 -12.37
N ARG A 64 -9.51 2.04 -12.26
CA ARG A 64 -10.18 1.75 -10.98
C ARG A 64 -9.33 0.87 -10.08
N LYS A 65 -8.85 -0.27 -10.59
CA LYS A 65 -7.98 -1.20 -9.84
C LYS A 65 -6.71 -0.53 -9.34
N SER A 66 -6.10 0.32 -10.15
CA SER A 66 -4.91 1.08 -9.74
C SER A 66 -5.20 2.01 -8.55
N LYS A 67 -6.39 2.62 -8.49
CA LYS A 67 -6.80 3.45 -7.35
C LYS A 67 -7.06 2.60 -6.09
N GLU A 68 -7.72 1.46 -6.25
CA GLU A 68 -8.00 0.52 -5.15
C GLU A 68 -6.70 0.00 -4.52
N ILE A 69 -5.77 -0.49 -5.33
CA ILE A 69 -4.46 -0.98 -4.87
C ILE A 69 -3.69 0.12 -4.13
N LYS A 70 -3.72 1.36 -4.62
CA LYS A 70 -3.07 2.49 -3.91
C LYS A 70 -3.72 2.75 -2.56
N MET A 71 -5.05 2.64 -2.47
CA MET A 71 -5.78 2.86 -1.23
C MET A 71 -5.54 1.73 -0.22
N GLU A 72 -5.50 0.48 -0.66
CA GLU A 72 -5.16 -0.68 0.18
C GLU A 72 -3.73 -0.57 0.72
N ASN A 73 -2.77 -0.22 -0.15
CA ASN A 73 -1.39 0.03 0.27
C ASN A 73 -1.29 1.20 1.26
N ALA A 74 -2.06 2.27 1.07
CA ALA A 74 -2.10 3.38 2.03
C ALA A 74 -2.63 2.93 3.40
N LYS A 75 -3.71 2.12 3.42
CA LYS A 75 -4.24 1.53 4.67
C LYS A 75 -3.19 0.66 5.36
N LEU A 76 -2.51 -0.21 4.62
CA LEU A 76 -1.43 -1.05 5.15
C LEU A 76 -0.28 -0.22 5.73
N ASN A 77 0.12 0.85 5.05
CA ASN A 77 1.19 1.73 5.54
C ASN A 77 0.81 2.45 6.83
N ILE A 78 -0.44 2.95 6.93
CA ILE A 78 -0.95 3.58 8.16
C ILE A 78 -0.95 2.56 9.30
N TYR A 79 -1.43 1.34 9.05
CA TYR A 79 -1.46 0.29 10.06
C TYR A 79 -0.05 -0.09 10.52
N LYS A 80 0.91 -0.26 9.60
CA LYS A 80 2.32 -0.53 9.93
C LYS A 80 2.93 0.59 10.78
N ALA A 81 2.66 1.85 10.42
CA ALA A 81 3.12 3.00 11.20
C ALA A 81 2.51 3.03 12.61
N MET A 82 1.21 2.73 12.73
CA MET A 82 0.53 2.61 14.02
C MET A 82 1.14 1.50 14.87
N LEU A 83 1.33 0.30 14.32
CA LEU A 83 1.93 -0.83 15.02
C LEU A 83 3.35 -0.52 15.50
N SER A 84 4.17 0.08 14.64
CA SER A 84 5.52 0.52 15.01
C SER A 84 5.50 1.56 16.14
N SER A 85 4.51 2.47 16.13
CA SER A 85 4.35 3.49 17.16
C SER A 85 3.92 2.86 18.49
N SER A 86 2.94 1.95 18.45
CA SER A 86 2.52 1.17 19.62
C SER A 86 3.68 0.37 20.20
N HIS A 87 4.48 -0.30 19.37
CA HIS A 87 5.67 -1.03 19.81
C HIS A 87 6.65 -0.11 20.56
N HIS A 88 6.92 1.09 20.02
CA HIS A 88 7.76 2.08 20.70
C HIS A 88 7.18 2.53 22.05
N ILE A 89 5.88 2.83 22.11
CA ILE A 89 5.19 3.25 23.35
C ILE A 89 5.24 2.13 24.40
N LEU A 90 4.93 0.90 23.99
CA LEU A 90 4.90 -0.28 24.86
C LEU A 90 6.30 -0.62 25.39
N ASN A 91 7.33 -0.54 24.54
CA ASN A 91 8.70 -0.78 24.99
C ASN A 91 9.16 0.30 25.98
N THR A 92 8.79 1.56 25.74
CA THR A 92 9.04 2.67 26.69
C THR A 92 8.34 2.42 28.02
N PHE A 93 7.10 1.93 28.00
CA PHE A 93 6.35 1.59 29.20
C PHE A 93 7.03 0.45 29.98
N ILE A 94 7.45 -0.63 29.32
CA ILE A 94 8.20 -1.73 29.97
C ILE A 94 9.47 -1.19 30.64
N TYR A 95 10.19 -0.28 29.98
CA TYR A 95 11.35 0.35 30.57
C TYR A 95 11.01 1.10 31.88
N GLN A 96 9.93 1.90 31.89
CA GLN A 96 9.46 2.59 33.09
C GLN A 96 9.08 1.61 34.21
N MET A 97 8.45 0.49 33.86
CA MET A 97 8.12 -0.56 34.81
C MET A 97 9.37 -1.24 35.39
N ASN A 98 10.43 -1.43 34.61
CA ASN A 98 11.69 -1.93 35.13
C ASN A 98 12.35 -0.95 36.12
N ILE A 99 12.27 0.36 35.88
CA ILE A 99 12.74 1.37 36.85
C ILE A 99 11.94 1.32 38.15
N PHE A 100 10.62 1.12 38.06
CA PHE A 100 9.78 0.94 39.24
C PHE A 100 10.22 -0.30 40.04
N LYS A 101 10.51 -1.42 39.36
CA LYS A 101 11.02 -2.65 39.99
C LYS A 101 12.27 -2.36 40.81
N ILE A 102 13.28 -1.74 40.19
CA ILE A 102 14.56 -1.42 40.84
C ILE A 102 14.32 -0.55 42.09
N THR A 103 13.49 0.48 41.97
CA THR A 103 13.14 1.36 43.10
C THR A 103 12.45 0.58 44.24
N ALA A 104 11.55 -0.35 43.90
CA ALA A 104 10.85 -1.17 44.87
C ALA A 104 11.78 -2.19 45.56
N GLU A 105 12.76 -2.75 44.84
CA GLU A 105 13.77 -3.65 45.40
C GLU A 105 14.69 -2.93 46.41
N GLU A 106 15.02 -1.68 46.12
CA GLU A 106 15.85 -0.82 46.99
C GLU A 106 15.08 -0.23 48.17
N THR A 107 13.75 -0.33 48.19
CA THR A 107 12.89 0.23 49.24
C THR A 107 12.79 -0.71 50.46
N PRO A 108 13.29 -0.29 51.65
CA PRO A 108 13.19 -1.12 52.85
C PRO A 108 11.73 -1.36 53.25
N GLY A 109 11.38 -2.62 53.52
CA GLY A 109 10.03 -3.00 53.96
C GLY A 109 9.03 -3.27 52.84
N PHE A 110 9.44 -3.20 51.57
CA PHE A 110 8.59 -3.59 50.44
C PHE A 110 8.38 -5.12 50.40
N ASP A 111 7.14 -5.56 50.12
CA ASP A 111 6.80 -6.98 50.11
C ASP A 111 7.41 -7.68 48.88
N LYS A 112 8.34 -8.61 49.14
CA LYS A 112 9.01 -9.41 48.12
C LYS A 112 8.06 -10.27 47.29
N LYS A 113 6.92 -10.72 47.85
CA LYS A 113 5.94 -11.53 47.10
C LYS A 113 5.23 -10.71 46.04
N VAL A 114 4.91 -9.45 46.35
CA VAL A 114 4.32 -8.51 45.38
C VAL A 114 5.32 -8.21 44.26
N LEU A 115 6.61 -8.13 44.58
CA LEU A 115 7.66 -7.88 43.60
C LEU A 115 7.86 -9.04 42.61
N VAL A 116 7.76 -10.29 43.09
CA VAL A 116 7.78 -11.49 42.23
C VAL A 116 6.57 -11.54 41.29
N PHE A 117 5.37 -11.29 41.82
CA PHE A 117 4.14 -11.27 41.01
C PHE A 117 4.17 -10.16 39.95
N TYR A 118 4.71 -9.00 40.32
CA TYR A 118 4.92 -7.88 39.42
C TYR A 118 5.88 -8.26 38.27
N GLU A 119 7.00 -8.92 38.58
CA GLU A 119 7.97 -9.36 37.58
C GLU A 119 7.37 -10.34 36.57
N GLU A 120 6.56 -11.30 37.05
CA GLU A 120 5.86 -12.25 36.19
C GLU A 120 4.90 -11.55 35.21
N ILE A 121 4.18 -10.51 35.66
CA ILE A 121 3.28 -9.73 34.80
C ILE A 121 4.07 -8.98 33.73
N ILE A 122 5.18 -8.33 34.10
CA ILE A 122 6.00 -7.56 33.15
C ILE A 122 6.64 -8.47 32.11
N ASP A 123 7.16 -9.62 32.52
CA ASP A 123 7.81 -10.57 31.61
C ASP A 123 6.79 -11.16 30.62
N ASN A 124 5.62 -11.56 31.10
CA ASN A 124 4.54 -12.07 30.25
C ASN A 124 4.04 -11.00 29.26
N ALA A 125 3.83 -9.77 29.73
CA ALA A 125 3.44 -8.66 28.86
C ALA A 125 4.52 -8.37 27.79
N SER A 126 5.80 -8.36 28.18
CA SER A 126 6.94 -8.16 27.29
C SER A 126 7.01 -9.24 26.20
N HIS A 127 6.82 -10.50 26.58
CA HIS A 127 6.78 -11.62 25.64
C HIS A 127 5.62 -11.51 24.63
N GLN A 128 4.43 -11.13 25.08
CA GLN A 128 3.26 -10.92 24.21
C GLN A 128 3.49 -9.76 23.23
N ILE A 129 4.05 -8.66 23.69
CA ILE A 129 4.35 -7.47 22.86
C ILE A 129 5.37 -7.80 21.77
N ASN A 130 6.43 -8.54 22.11
CA ASN A 130 7.45 -8.99 21.16
C ASN A 130 6.90 -10.01 20.15
N SER A 131 5.98 -10.87 20.58
CA SER A 131 5.30 -11.82 19.69
C SER A 131 4.43 -11.10 18.66
N LEU A 132 3.74 -10.02 19.08
CA LEU A 132 2.93 -9.19 18.18
C LEU A 132 3.77 -8.37 17.19
N SER A 133 4.94 -7.88 17.61
CA SER A 133 5.79 -7.02 16.75
C SER A 133 6.50 -7.77 15.63
N ASN A 134 6.69 -9.09 15.78
CA ASN A 134 7.35 -9.93 14.78
C ASN A 134 6.41 -10.39 13.65
N LEU A 135 5.12 -10.04 13.69
CA LEU A 135 4.19 -10.30 12.59
C LEU A 135 4.50 -9.37 11.40
N THR A 136 5.48 -9.78 10.59
CA THR A 136 5.95 -9.05 9.41
C THR A 136 4.93 -9.10 8.27
N ASN A 137 4.07 -10.12 8.26
CA ASN A 137 2.91 -10.25 7.38
C ASN A 137 1.63 -10.13 8.20
N ILE A 138 1.04 -8.95 8.12
CA ILE A 138 -0.28 -8.66 8.64
C ILE A 138 -1.26 -9.06 7.54
N ASP A 139 -1.68 -10.32 7.58
CA ASP A 139 -2.82 -10.83 6.82
C ASP A 139 -3.99 -10.92 7.80
N GLU A 140 -5.22 -10.73 7.33
CA GLU A 140 -6.41 -10.76 8.20
C GLU A 140 -6.49 -12.09 8.99
N LEU A 141 -6.02 -13.17 8.36
CA LEU A 141 -5.86 -14.49 8.95
C LEU A 141 -4.78 -14.57 10.03
N SER A 142 -3.65 -13.86 9.88
CA SER A 142 -2.57 -13.87 10.88
C SER A 142 -2.96 -13.09 12.14
N ILE A 143 -3.67 -11.96 12.01
CA ILE A 143 -4.22 -11.23 13.16
C ILE A 143 -5.23 -12.09 13.93
N ARG A 144 -6.17 -12.75 13.23
CA ARG A 144 -7.18 -13.62 13.88
C ARG A 144 -6.54 -14.82 14.58
N ALA A 145 -5.54 -15.45 13.96
CA ALA A 145 -4.84 -16.60 14.55
C ALA A 145 -4.06 -16.21 15.82
N SER A 146 -3.40 -15.04 15.84
CA SER A 146 -2.67 -14.56 17.00
C SER A 146 -3.54 -14.19 18.19
N VAL A 147 -4.83 -13.85 17.96
CA VAL A 147 -5.79 -13.54 19.03
C VAL A 147 -6.54 -14.80 19.49
N MET A 148 -6.89 -15.72 18.59
CA MET A 148 -7.69 -16.92 18.93
C MET A 148 -6.87 -18.10 19.47
N GLY A 149 -5.54 -18.10 19.33
CA GLY A 149 -4.68 -19.17 19.87
C GLY A 149 -4.68 -19.30 21.40
N GLN A 150 -5.31 -18.36 22.12
CA GLN A 150 -5.33 -18.32 23.59
C GLN A 150 -6.70 -18.69 24.20
N GLU A 151 -7.75 -18.89 23.40
CA GLU A 151 -9.06 -19.33 23.90
C GLU A 151 -9.20 -20.86 24.01
N CYS A 152 -8.15 -21.63 23.67
CA CYS A 152 -8.17 -23.10 23.70
C CYS A 152 -7.25 -23.68 24.81
N LEU A 153 -7.23 -23.05 25.99
CA LEU A 153 -6.53 -23.57 27.18
C LEU A 153 -7.17 -23.13 28.51
N ILE A 154 -8.51 -23.01 28.53
CA ILE A 154 -9.32 -22.94 29.75
C ILE A 154 -10.42 -24.00 29.67
#